data_AF-R7J9B0-F1
#
_entry.id   AF-R7J9B0-F1
#
_cell.length_a   1.000
_cell.length_b   1.000
_cell.length_c   1.000
_cell.angle_alpha   90.00
_cell.angle_beta   90.00
_cell.angle_gamma   90.00
#
_symmetry.space_group_name_H-M   'P 1'
#
loop_
_entity.id
_entity.type
_entity.pdbx_description
1 polymer ?
#
loop_
_entity_poly.entity_id
_entity_poly.type
_entity_poly.pdbx_seq_one_letter_code
_entity_poly.pdbx_strand_id
1 'polypeptide(L)'
;MNVDKVNLNITNNAYCAQRKQNNLNTNYLGFTGSIPQSVIEKEINSLNPKMLKWINKLKHNIGEFQDICINAFGTGLLAPLFIKFNPLSDTDEDTRTYSAWRQPLSAVLAIATQGLVTIPITSKINSMANEGSMNLECNKTPFRDKDYVLKLVKKLNPGLSKKQLEEKADEIVNEQHKNMLNSLRKDNTVYYNIKGEAKPQKMAADKFTDLLNRTVDDMIKDEEKQLKRCQDEKLTKRIERSEFFRNNYDTSKNLLNEMEAKINSTDNVNDISNFLKSKYKSLKHNKADQHLLNIVSETRVLASAGKDEMLKKVQKMQGHVEKYKNFTSKEQVIEAVKASVSDRINSHNEAIDFLNKIKQAIKENKTVSEIEEMFAKQIKEAKKTNKEFRLADKIFSEEVAGKLKALTKSHIEGVKRIATLAGALAVLPVSCALLNWVYPRFMDAVFPNLSSKKHNNVSKELVNEATKNSEVK
;
A
#
# COMPACT_ATOMS: atom_id res chain seq x y z
N MET A 1 7.79 -4.85 -54.66
CA MET A 1 8.85 -4.80 -53.64
C MET A 1 8.68 -3.49 -52.89
N ASN A 2 7.95 -3.55 -51.77
CA ASN A 2 7.63 -2.43 -50.89
C ASN A 2 7.72 -3.00 -49.48
N VAL A 3 8.69 -2.54 -48.69
CA VAL A 3 8.86 -2.97 -47.30
C VAL A 3 8.08 -1.98 -46.45
N ASP A 4 6.86 -2.35 -46.08
CA ASP A 4 6.07 -1.56 -45.16
C ASP A 4 6.72 -1.57 -43.78
N LYS A 5 7.03 -0.35 -43.31
CA LYS A 5 7.59 -0.05 -41.99
C LYS A 5 6.65 -0.57 -40.90
N VAL A 6 7.11 -1.58 -40.16
CA VAL A 6 6.45 -2.00 -38.92
C VAL A 6 6.64 -0.88 -37.89
N ASN A 7 5.58 -0.07 -37.71
CA ASN A 7 5.44 0.87 -36.61
C ASN A 7 5.46 0.08 -35.30
N LEU A 8 6.60 0.07 -34.60
CA LEU A 8 6.69 -0.37 -33.21
C LEU A 8 6.06 0.71 -32.33
N ASN A 9 4.73 0.70 -32.29
CA ASN A 9 3.94 1.51 -31.39
C ASN A 9 4.06 0.89 -29.98
N ILE A 10 5.15 1.21 -29.28
CA ILE A 10 5.28 0.97 -27.84
C ILE A 10 4.48 2.08 -27.16
N THR A 11 3.15 1.92 -27.15
CA THR A 11 2.30 2.69 -26.25
C THR A 11 2.73 2.37 -24.83
N ASN A 12 3.32 3.36 -24.16
CA ASN A 12 3.52 3.43 -22.72
C ASN A 12 2.17 3.22 -22.03
N ASN A 13 1.80 1.96 -21.79
CA ASN A 13 0.70 1.64 -20.91
C ASN A 13 1.12 2.02 -19.49
N ALA A 14 0.64 3.18 -19.08
CA ALA A 14 0.55 3.64 -17.71
C ALA A 14 -0.01 2.52 -16.83
N TYR A 15 0.89 1.74 -16.23
CA TYR A 15 0.55 0.96 -15.05
C TYR A 15 0.41 1.96 -13.90
N CYS A 16 -0.82 2.41 -13.68
CA CYS A 16 -1.27 2.87 -12.38
C CYS A 16 -0.88 1.80 -11.36
N ALA A 17 0.24 2.00 -10.69
CA ALA A 17 0.60 1.23 -9.51
C ALA A 17 -0.48 1.52 -8.46
N GLN A 18 -1.48 0.64 -8.37
CA GLN A 18 -2.23 0.50 -7.14
C GLN A 18 -1.19 0.21 -6.05
N ARG A 19 -0.86 1.24 -5.27
CA ARG A 19 -0.13 1.14 -4.01
C ARG A 19 -0.90 0.19 -3.10
N LYS A 20 -0.61 -1.12 -3.18
CA LYS A 20 -0.72 -1.99 -2.01
C LYS A 20 0.45 -1.64 -1.12
N GLN A 21 0.16 -0.94 -0.02
CA GLN A 21 1.09 -0.81 1.10
C GLN A 21 1.37 -2.23 1.61
N ASN A 22 2.55 -2.76 1.28
CA ASN A 22 3.09 -3.89 2.02
C ASN A 22 3.66 -3.33 3.32
N ASN A 23 2.97 -3.59 4.43
CA ASN A 23 3.54 -3.40 5.75
C ASN A 23 4.78 -4.29 5.88
N LEU A 24 5.90 -3.67 6.25
CA LEU A 24 7.12 -4.35 6.65
C LEU A 24 6.83 -5.11 7.95
N ASN A 25 6.78 -6.45 7.87
CA ASN A 25 6.72 -7.30 9.04
C ASN A 25 8.07 -7.26 9.75
N THR A 26 8.08 -6.70 10.97
CA THR A 26 9.13 -6.93 11.97
C THR A 26 9.06 -8.36 12.48
N ASN A 27 10.21 -9.02 12.56
CA ASN A 27 10.39 -10.37 13.06
C ASN A 27 9.78 -10.57 14.46
N TYR A 28 8.83 -11.49 14.57
CA TYR A 28 8.50 -12.20 15.82
C TYR A 28 8.46 -13.70 15.53
N LEU A 29 9.26 -14.45 16.29
CA LEU A 29 9.24 -15.92 16.34
C LEU A 29 7.99 -16.38 17.11
N GLY A 30 7.12 -17.16 16.45
CA GLY A 30 5.98 -17.83 17.09
C GLY A 30 5.01 -18.50 16.10
N PHE A 31 4.94 -19.84 16.15
CA PHE A 31 4.00 -20.81 15.54
C PHE A 31 3.68 -20.70 14.02
N THR A 32 4.16 -21.68 13.25
CA THR A 32 3.89 -21.86 11.81
C THR A 32 2.65 -22.74 11.58
N GLY A 33 1.50 -22.12 11.36
CA GLY A 33 0.32 -22.75 10.77
C GLY A 33 -0.23 -21.86 9.66
N SER A 34 0.08 -22.18 8.40
CA SER A 34 -0.22 -21.35 7.23
C SER A 34 -1.65 -21.53 6.75
N ILE A 35 -2.62 -20.94 7.45
CA ILE A 35 -3.93 -20.63 6.84
C ILE A 35 -3.75 -19.40 5.95
N PRO A 36 -4.09 -19.45 4.64
CA PRO A 36 -3.98 -18.29 3.77
C PRO A 36 -4.82 -17.14 4.32
N GLN A 37 -4.26 -15.93 4.37
CA GLN A 37 -4.93 -14.72 4.86
C GLN A 37 -6.28 -14.46 4.18
N SER A 38 -6.44 -14.90 2.92
CA SER A 38 -7.70 -14.84 2.16
C SER A 38 -8.79 -15.78 2.67
N VAL A 39 -8.45 -16.87 3.36
CA VAL A 39 -9.40 -17.81 3.98
C VAL A 39 -9.87 -17.23 5.32
N ILE A 40 -8.94 -16.68 6.10
CA ILE A 40 -9.23 -15.92 7.34
C ILE A 40 -10.13 -14.71 7.01
N GLU A 41 -9.83 -13.94 5.96
CA GLU A 41 -10.67 -12.82 5.51
C GLU A 41 -12.07 -13.26 5.06
N LYS A 42 -12.23 -14.46 4.50
CA LYS A 42 -13.50 -14.98 3.99
C LYS A 42 -14.39 -15.51 5.12
N GLU A 43 -13.80 -16.16 6.12
CA GLU A 43 -14.47 -16.61 7.35
C GLU A 43 -14.76 -15.45 8.31
N ILE A 44 -13.89 -14.43 8.41
CA ILE A 44 -14.17 -13.19 9.14
C ILE A 44 -15.28 -12.38 8.45
N ASN A 45 -15.33 -12.37 7.10
CA ASN A 45 -16.40 -11.70 6.36
C ASN A 45 -17.75 -12.45 6.38
N SER A 46 -17.78 -13.75 6.67
CA SER A 46 -19.04 -14.50 6.86
C SER A 46 -19.61 -14.35 8.28
N LEU A 47 -18.76 -14.10 9.29
CA LEU A 47 -19.13 -13.83 10.70
C LEU A 47 -19.37 -12.33 11.00
N ASN A 48 -19.41 -11.49 9.97
CA ASN A 48 -19.15 -10.05 10.03
C ASN A 48 -20.24 -9.22 10.76
N PRO A 49 -20.03 -8.74 12.01
CA PRO A 49 -20.97 -7.82 12.65
C PRO A 49 -20.97 -6.45 11.94
N LYS A 50 -22.09 -5.73 12.01
CA LYS A 50 -22.25 -4.34 11.51
C LYS A 50 -21.10 -3.40 11.93
N MET A 51 -20.41 -3.72 13.03
CA MET A 51 -19.24 -3.02 13.58
C MET A 51 -18.01 -3.02 12.64
N LEU A 52 -17.68 -4.13 11.96
CA LEU A 52 -16.54 -4.17 11.02
C LEU A 52 -16.81 -3.40 9.71
N LYS A 53 -18.08 -3.33 9.27
CA LYS A 53 -18.51 -2.43 8.19
C LYS A 53 -18.38 -0.95 8.60
N TRP A 54 -18.62 -0.64 9.88
CA TRP A 54 -18.41 0.70 10.43
C TRP A 54 -16.91 1.04 10.56
N ILE A 55 -16.07 0.10 11.01
CA ILE A 55 -14.60 0.22 11.02
C ILE A 55 -14.05 0.44 9.60
N ASN A 56 -14.55 -0.30 8.61
CA ASN A 56 -14.17 -0.11 7.20
C ASN A 56 -14.61 1.24 6.61
N LYS A 57 -15.65 1.89 7.16
CA LYS A 57 -16.00 3.27 6.81
C LYS A 57 -15.07 4.31 7.46
N LEU A 58 -14.43 3.98 8.58
CA LEU A 58 -13.42 4.82 9.25
C LEU A 58 -12.00 4.67 8.67
N LYS A 59 -11.79 3.65 7.82
CA LYS A 59 -10.54 3.30 7.12
C LYS A 59 -9.86 4.46 6.41
N HIS A 60 -10.61 5.40 5.85
CA HIS A 60 -10.01 6.50 5.10
C HIS A 60 -9.37 7.59 5.98
N ASN A 61 -9.64 7.60 7.29
CA ASN A 61 -9.16 8.65 8.19
C ASN A 61 -8.25 8.14 9.33
N ILE A 62 -8.28 6.85 9.67
CA ILE A 62 -7.66 6.36 10.92
C ILE A 62 -7.07 4.95 10.75
N GLY A 63 -5.86 4.84 10.19
CA GLY A 63 -5.12 3.57 10.09
C GLY A 63 -4.79 2.95 11.45
N GLU A 64 -4.48 3.77 12.46
CA GLU A 64 -4.18 3.30 13.83
C GLU A 64 -5.36 2.60 14.50
N PHE A 65 -6.59 3.09 14.28
CA PHE A 65 -7.78 2.46 14.83
C PHE A 65 -8.06 1.12 14.14
N GLN A 66 -7.69 0.97 12.88
CA GLN A 66 -7.78 -0.31 12.17
C GLN A 66 -6.80 -1.33 12.74
N ASP A 67 -5.52 -0.98 12.95
CA ASP A 67 -4.53 -1.90 13.52
C ASP A 67 -4.90 -2.33 14.94
N ILE A 68 -5.41 -1.39 15.74
CA ILE A 68 -5.94 -1.64 17.08
C ILE A 68 -7.18 -2.56 17.03
N CYS A 69 -8.13 -2.30 16.12
CA CYS A 69 -9.30 -3.15 15.95
C CYS A 69 -8.93 -4.55 15.47
N ILE A 70 -7.98 -4.69 14.55
CA ILE A 70 -7.52 -5.98 14.03
C ILE A 70 -6.82 -6.78 15.13
N ASN A 71 -5.96 -6.14 15.92
CA ASN A 71 -5.28 -6.80 17.04
C ASN A 71 -6.27 -7.18 18.15
N ALA A 72 -7.17 -6.27 18.54
CA ALA A 72 -8.18 -6.55 19.55
C ALA A 72 -9.18 -7.63 19.10
N PHE A 73 -9.55 -7.66 17.81
CA PHE A 73 -10.43 -8.69 17.25
C PHE A 73 -9.72 -10.04 17.13
N GLY A 74 -8.45 -10.05 16.71
CA GLY A 74 -7.62 -11.26 16.64
C GLY A 74 -7.38 -11.89 18.02
N THR A 75 -7.05 -11.09 19.03
CA THR A 75 -6.79 -11.58 20.40
C THR A 75 -8.06 -11.83 21.19
N GLY A 76 -9.14 -11.06 20.96
CA GLY A 76 -10.37 -11.10 21.76
C GLY A 76 -11.46 -12.06 21.26
N LEU A 77 -11.46 -12.45 19.98
CA LEU A 77 -12.48 -13.34 19.40
C LEU A 77 -11.94 -14.69 18.92
N LEU A 78 -10.74 -14.74 18.34
CA LEU A 78 -10.19 -16.00 17.81
C LEU A 78 -9.52 -16.84 18.91
N ALA A 79 -8.77 -16.22 19.84
CA ALA A 79 -8.09 -16.96 20.91
C ALA A 79 -9.05 -17.71 21.88
N PRO A 80 -10.20 -17.14 22.31
CA PRO A 80 -11.15 -17.84 23.17
C PRO A 80 -11.85 -19.02 22.47
N LEU A 81 -12.00 -18.98 21.14
CA LEU A 81 -12.54 -20.11 20.38
C LEU A 81 -11.60 -21.32 20.46
N PHE A 82 -10.28 -21.12 20.34
CA PHE A 82 -9.30 -22.20 20.50
C PHE A 82 -9.16 -22.66 21.96
N ILE A 83 -9.36 -21.78 22.95
CA ILE A 83 -9.33 -22.15 24.39
C ILE A 83 -10.60 -22.90 24.81
N LYS A 84 -11.79 -22.51 24.33
CA LYS A 84 -13.07 -23.18 24.65
C LYS A 84 -13.16 -24.59 24.04
N PHE A 85 -12.52 -24.81 22.88
CA PHE A 85 -12.49 -26.09 22.20
C PHE A 85 -11.18 -26.89 22.42
N ASN A 86 -10.35 -26.52 23.40
CA ASN A 86 -9.14 -27.28 23.74
C ASN A 86 -9.50 -28.50 24.64
N PRO A 87 -9.29 -29.75 24.19
CA PRO A 87 -9.67 -30.95 24.94
C PRO A 87 -8.72 -31.33 26.09
N LEU A 88 -7.70 -30.51 26.40
CA LEU A 88 -6.61 -30.83 27.35
C LEU A 88 -6.52 -29.90 28.58
N SER A 89 -7.56 -29.14 28.96
CA SER A 89 -7.49 -28.27 30.16
C SER A 89 -8.27 -28.82 31.35
N ASP A 90 -7.60 -29.07 32.48
CA ASP A 90 -8.16 -29.60 33.75
C ASP A 90 -8.96 -28.57 34.59
N THR A 91 -9.74 -27.69 33.96
CA THR A 91 -10.52 -26.64 34.65
C THR A 91 -12.02 -26.83 34.44
N ASP A 92 -12.80 -26.61 35.51
CA ASP A 92 -14.27 -26.74 35.50
C ASP A 92 -14.92 -25.84 34.42
N GLU A 93 -15.86 -26.40 33.66
CA GLU A 93 -16.39 -25.87 32.40
C GLU A 93 -17.06 -24.48 32.58
N ASP A 94 -17.65 -24.27 33.75
CA ASP A 94 -18.33 -23.05 34.17
C ASP A 94 -17.34 -21.88 34.40
N THR A 95 -16.21 -22.14 35.06
CA THR A 95 -15.16 -21.14 35.36
C THR A 95 -14.40 -20.74 34.10
N ARG A 96 -14.21 -21.71 33.19
CA ARG A 96 -13.61 -21.52 31.87
C ARG A 96 -14.51 -20.66 30.99
N THR A 97 -15.83 -20.89 31.02
CA THR A 97 -16.80 -20.10 30.26
C THR A 97 -16.89 -18.66 30.79
N TYR A 98 -16.88 -18.48 32.12
CA TYR A 98 -16.81 -17.14 32.73
C TYR A 98 -15.57 -16.38 32.24
N SER A 99 -14.38 -16.94 32.43
CA SER A 99 -13.11 -16.30 32.04
C SER A 99 -12.97 -16.09 30.52
N ALA A 100 -13.52 -16.98 29.70
CA ALA A 100 -13.48 -16.90 28.24
C ALA A 100 -14.30 -15.73 27.70
N TRP A 101 -15.39 -15.30 28.35
CA TRP A 101 -16.20 -14.15 27.91
C TRP A 101 -15.60 -12.79 28.29
N ARG A 102 -14.71 -12.76 29.28
CA ARG A 102 -14.00 -11.53 29.67
C ARG A 102 -13.13 -10.97 28.54
N GLN A 103 -12.54 -11.85 27.73
CA GLN A 103 -11.64 -11.48 26.62
C GLN A 103 -12.37 -10.85 25.41
N PRO A 104 -13.50 -11.40 24.93
CA PRO A 104 -14.35 -10.72 23.94
C PRO A 104 -14.92 -9.39 24.45
N LEU A 105 -15.37 -9.33 25.71
CA LEU A 105 -15.90 -8.09 26.30
C LEU A 105 -14.84 -7.01 26.48
N SER A 106 -13.64 -7.37 26.94
CA SER A 106 -12.54 -6.43 27.05
C SER A 106 -12.11 -5.92 25.69
N ALA A 107 -12.09 -6.76 24.65
CA ALA A 107 -11.77 -6.35 23.29
C ALA A 107 -12.81 -5.39 22.70
N VAL A 108 -14.11 -5.68 22.86
CA VAL A 108 -15.19 -4.79 22.40
C VAL A 108 -15.16 -3.45 23.15
N LEU A 109 -14.93 -3.48 24.47
CA LEU A 109 -14.84 -2.29 25.28
C LEU A 109 -13.59 -1.46 24.96
N ALA A 110 -12.46 -2.12 24.68
CA ALA A 110 -11.22 -1.46 24.24
C ALA A 110 -11.43 -0.78 22.88
N ILE A 111 -12.04 -1.45 21.91
CA ILE A 111 -12.38 -0.86 20.60
C ILE A 111 -13.32 0.35 20.79
N ALA A 112 -14.34 0.24 21.62
CA ALA A 112 -15.27 1.34 21.88
C ALA A 112 -14.57 2.53 22.56
N THR A 113 -13.76 2.25 23.60
CA THR A 113 -13.08 3.28 24.40
C THR A 113 -11.96 3.94 23.60
N GLN A 114 -11.15 3.17 22.88
CA GLN A 114 -10.11 3.70 22.00
C GLN A 114 -10.72 4.42 20.80
N GLY A 115 -11.87 3.99 20.28
CA GLY A 115 -12.62 4.72 19.26
C GLY A 115 -13.10 6.10 19.75
N LEU A 116 -13.65 6.16 20.97
CA LEU A 116 -14.09 7.41 21.60
C LEU A 116 -12.96 8.40 21.82
N VAL A 117 -11.73 7.93 22.01
CA VAL A 117 -10.55 8.78 22.28
C VAL A 117 -9.79 9.13 21.00
N THR A 118 -9.49 8.13 20.17
CA THR A 118 -8.63 8.28 18.98
C THR A 118 -9.33 9.07 17.88
N ILE A 119 -10.64 8.89 17.65
CA ILE A 119 -11.38 9.60 16.60
C ILE A 119 -11.35 11.14 16.81
N PRO A 120 -11.76 11.68 17.99
CA PRO A 120 -11.75 13.13 18.19
C PRO A 120 -10.33 13.71 18.22
N ILE A 121 -9.35 13.00 18.80
CA ILE A 121 -7.95 13.45 18.82
C ILE A 121 -7.42 13.59 17.39
N THR A 122 -7.55 12.53 16.58
CA THR A 122 -7.05 12.54 15.20
C THR A 122 -7.78 13.55 14.32
N SER A 123 -9.10 13.72 14.50
CA SER A 123 -9.87 14.75 13.79
C SER A 123 -9.44 16.16 14.19
N LYS A 124 -9.14 16.40 15.48
CA LYS A 124 -8.67 17.70 15.96
C LYS A 124 -7.30 18.02 15.39
N ILE A 125 -6.37 17.07 15.39
CA ILE A 125 -5.03 17.22 14.79
C ILE A 125 -5.15 17.54 13.30
N ASN A 126 -5.99 16.79 12.56
CA ASN A 126 -6.24 17.09 11.14
C ASN A 126 -6.80 18.51 10.94
N SER A 127 -7.74 18.96 11.79
CA SER A 127 -8.28 20.33 11.69
C SER A 127 -7.18 21.36 11.94
N MET A 128 -6.39 21.19 13.01
CA MET A 128 -5.29 22.08 13.37
C MET A 128 -4.24 22.16 12.26
N ALA A 129 -3.90 21.04 11.61
CA ALA A 129 -2.99 21.01 10.47
C ALA A 129 -3.51 21.81 9.27
N ASN A 130 -4.80 21.66 8.94
CA ASN A 130 -5.43 22.36 7.81
C ASN A 130 -5.70 23.85 8.07
N GLU A 131 -5.93 24.21 9.33
CA GLU A 131 -6.11 25.60 9.80
C GLU A 131 -4.79 26.35 9.93
N GLY A 132 -3.64 25.67 9.94
CA GLY A 132 -2.34 26.28 10.18
C GLY A 132 -2.07 26.57 11.67
N SER A 133 -2.68 25.81 12.58
CA SER A 133 -2.46 25.90 14.02
C SER A 133 -1.33 24.99 14.53
N MET A 134 -0.74 24.20 13.64
CA MET A 134 0.41 23.34 13.97
C MET A 134 1.70 23.99 13.46
N ASN A 135 2.85 23.44 13.89
CA ASN A 135 4.15 23.81 13.35
C ASN A 135 4.19 23.62 11.82
N LEU A 136 5.14 24.28 11.14
CA LEU A 136 5.23 24.27 9.68
C LEU A 136 5.35 22.85 9.11
N GLU A 137 6.06 21.96 9.79
CA GLU A 137 6.24 20.56 9.37
C GLU A 137 4.92 19.78 9.35
N CYS A 138 3.94 20.16 10.18
CA CYS A 138 2.60 19.59 10.22
C CYS A 138 1.52 20.52 9.60
N ASN A 139 1.91 21.57 8.90
CA ASN A 139 0.97 22.56 8.37
C ASN A 139 0.55 22.20 6.93
N LYS A 140 -0.76 22.00 6.71
CA LYS A 140 -1.36 21.66 5.41
C LYS A 140 -1.94 22.84 4.66
N THR A 141 -1.78 24.07 5.14
CA THR A 141 -2.36 25.26 4.47
C THR A 141 -1.97 25.45 3.00
N PRO A 142 -0.80 25.01 2.48
CA PRO A 142 -0.53 25.07 1.04
C PRO A 142 -1.29 24.01 0.22
N PHE A 143 -1.85 22.97 0.86
CA PHE A 143 -2.53 21.83 0.23
C PHE A 143 -3.60 21.22 1.15
N ARG A 144 -4.61 22.01 1.52
CA ARG A 144 -5.64 21.56 2.46
C ARG A 144 -6.36 20.32 1.95
N ASP A 145 -6.74 19.45 2.88
CA ASP A 145 -7.48 18.22 2.58
C ASP A 145 -8.86 18.57 1.99
N LYS A 146 -9.29 17.86 0.94
CA LYS A 146 -10.60 18.08 0.29
C LYS A 146 -11.76 18.02 1.29
N ASP A 147 -11.73 17.08 2.24
CA ASP A 147 -12.76 16.95 3.28
C ASP A 147 -12.84 18.18 4.20
N TYR A 148 -11.69 18.81 4.47
CA TYR A 148 -11.64 20.05 5.26
C TYR A 148 -12.19 21.22 4.44
N VAL A 149 -11.78 21.35 3.17
CA VAL A 149 -12.30 22.36 2.24
C VAL A 149 -13.81 22.23 2.07
N LEU A 150 -14.33 21.01 1.90
CA LEU A 150 -15.77 20.75 1.77
C LEU A 150 -16.55 21.20 3.02
N LYS A 151 -16.02 20.95 4.22
CA LYS A 151 -16.61 21.45 5.48
C LYS A 151 -16.61 22.98 5.53
N LEU A 152 -15.54 23.62 5.05
CA LEU A 152 -15.45 25.08 5.00
C LEU A 152 -16.45 25.67 4.01
N VAL A 153 -16.52 25.14 2.80
CA VAL A 153 -17.48 25.57 1.76
C VAL A 153 -18.91 25.39 2.25
N LYS A 154 -19.23 24.27 2.89
CA LYS A 154 -20.56 24.02 3.47
C LYS A 154 -20.93 25.03 4.56
N LYS A 155 -19.98 25.43 5.41
CA LYS A 155 -20.21 26.48 6.43
C LYS A 155 -20.47 27.85 5.79
N LEU A 156 -19.76 28.17 4.72
CA LEU A 156 -19.89 29.45 4.01
C LEU A 156 -21.12 29.49 3.08
N ASN A 157 -21.59 28.32 2.62
CA ASN A 157 -22.68 28.19 1.65
C ASN A 157 -23.65 27.07 2.08
N PRO A 158 -24.43 27.26 3.16
CA PRO A 158 -25.28 26.22 3.73
C PRO A 158 -26.39 25.73 2.81
N GLY A 159 -26.78 26.52 1.80
CA GLY A 159 -27.86 26.21 0.85
C GLY A 159 -27.44 25.43 -0.40
N LEU A 160 -26.16 25.08 -0.57
CA LEU A 160 -25.72 24.35 -1.77
C LEU A 160 -26.03 22.86 -1.68
N SER A 161 -26.35 22.27 -2.84
CA SER A 161 -26.48 20.82 -2.97
C SER A 161 -25.13 20.12 -2.78
N LYS A 162 -25.16 18.83 -2.43
CA LYS A 162 -23.94 18.02 -2.23
C LYS A 162 -23.00 18.07 -3.45
N LYS A 163 -23.54 17.98 -4.66
CA LYS A 163 -22.76 18.02 -5.90
C LYS A 163 -22.07 19.37 -6.09
N GLN A 164 -22.80 20.48 -5.87
CA GLN A 164 -22.23 21.83 -5.95
C GLN A 164 -21.17 22.09 -4.88
N LEU A 165 -21.32 21.50 -3.68
CA LEU A 165 -20.29 21.56 -2.63
C LEU A 165 -19.02 20.83 -3.04
N GLU A 166 -19.15 19.65 -3.67
CA GLU A 166 -18.02 18.87 -4.17
C GLU A 166 -17.29 19.60 -5.31
N GLU A 167 -18.02 20.15 -6.28
CA GLU A 167 -17.47 20.93 -7.40
C GLU A 167 -16.67 22.16 -6.90
N LYS A 168 -17.26 22.98 -6.01
CA LYS A 168 -16.54 24.13 -5.42
C LYS A 168 -15.32 23.71 -4.60
N ALA A 169 -15.41 22.59 -3.87
CA ALA A 169 -14.28 22.09 -3.11
C ALA A 169 -13.14 21.64 -4.03
N ASP A 170 -13.46 21.00 -5.16
CA ASP A 170 -12.49 20.60 -6.18
C ASP A 170 -11.83 21.80 -6.85
N GLU A 171 -12.59 22.86 -7.16
CA GLU A 171 -12.04 24.12 -7.68
C GLU A 171 -10.99 24.71 -6.73
N ILE A 172 -11.33 24.85 -5.44
CA ILE A 172 -10.41 25.36 -4.42
C ILE A 172 -9.18 24.46 -4.28
N VAL A 173 -9.35 23.13 -4.28
CA VAL A 173 -8.25 22.16 -4.17
C VAL A 173 -7.32 22.22 -5.40
N ASN A 174 -7.88 22.45 -6.59
CA ASN A 174 -7.09 22.62 -7.80
C ASN A 174 -6.36 23.97 -7.82
N GLU A 175 -6.99 25.03 -7.34
CA GLU A 175 -6.40 26.37 -7.26
C GLU A 175 -5.23 26.41 -6.26
N GLN A 176 -5.39 25.85 -5.06
CA GLN A 176 -4.28 25.74 -4.10
C GLN A 176 -3.10 24.94 -4.69
N HIS A 177 -3.37 23.89 -5.48
CA HIS A 177 -2.32 23.09 -6.12
C HIS A 177 -1.58 23.91 -7.17
N LYS A 178 -2.31 24.62 -8.03
CA LYS A 178 -1.71 25.55 -9.02
C LYS A 178 -0.88 26.64 -8.35
N ASN A 179 -1.38 27.24 -7.27
CA ASN A 179 -0.68 28.28 -6.53
C ASN A 179 0.61 27.75 -5.90
N MET A 180 0.57 26.55 -5.32
CA MET A 180 1.77 25.89 -4.78
C MET A 180 2.82 25.65 -5.88
N LEU A 181 2.43 25.11 -7.05
CA LEU A 181 3.36 24.94 -8.16
C LEU A 181 3.94 26.26 -8.67
N ASN A 182 3.11 27.31 -8.71
CA ASN A 182 3.56 28.64 -9.11
C ASN A 182 4.60 29.19 -8.13
N SER A 183 4.40 29.06 -6.82
CA SER A 183 5.38 29.48 -5.83
C SER A 183 6.67 28.64 -5.86
N LEU A 184 6.57 27.35 -6.13
CA LEU A 184 7.76 26.52 -6.36
C LEU A 184 8.58 27.02 -7.55
N ARG A 185 7.93 27.34 -8.68
CA ARG A 185 8.61 27.78 -9.90
C ARG A 185 9.13 29.21 -9.82
N LYS A 186 8.29 30.16 -9.39
CA LYS A 186 8.58 31.60 -9.45
C LYS A 186 9.32 32.08 -8.21
N ASP A 187 8.88 31.64 -7.03
CA ASP A 187 9.36 32.17 -5.75
C ASP A 187 10.42 31.26 -5.11
N ASN A 188 10.66 30.09 -5.72
CA ASN A 188 11.56 29.04 -5.27
C ASN A 188 11.36 28.70 -3.79
N THR A 189 10.09 28.57 -3.38
CA THR A 189 9.72 28.34 -1.98
C THR A 189 8.27 27.88 -1.83
N VAL A 190 7.86 27.66 -0.57
CA VAL A 190 6.49 27.35 -0.16
C VAL A 190 6.05 28.33 0.91
N TYR A 191 4.81 28.81 0.81
CA TYR A 191 4.20 29.72 1.78
C TYR A 191 3.16 29.00 2.63
N TYR A 192 3.24 29.20 3.94
CA TYR A 192 2.33 28.65 4.94
C TYR A 192 1.48 29.76 5.55
N ASN A 193 0.19 29.51 5.68
CA ASN A 193 -0.66 30.37 6.49
C ASN A 193 -0.60 29.88 7.94
N ILE A 194 -0.26 30.79 8.87
CA ILE A 194 -0.23 30.51 10.31
C ILE A 194 -1.47 31.11 10.96
N LYS A 195 -2.16 30.33 11.79
CA LYS A 195 -3.39 30.81 12.43
C LYS A 195 -3.08 31.98 13.37
N GLY A 196 -3.75 33.10 13.14
CA GLY A 196 -3.57 34.33 13.91
C GLY A 196 -2.54 35.30 13.31
N GLU A 197 -1.83 34.90 12.24
CA GLU A 197 -0.91 35.77 11.53
C GLU A 197 -1.52 36.30 10.25
N ALA A 198 -1.32 37.60 9.98
CA ALA A 198 -1.87 38.26 8.81
C ALA A 198 -1.06 37.98 7.52
N LYS A 199 0.22 37.63 7.65
CA LYS A 199 1.12 37.40 6.52
C LYS A 199 1.50 35.92 6.44
N PRO A 200 1.56 35.32 5.23
CA PRO A 200 2.07 33.98 5.06
C PRO A 200 3.55 33.89 5.47
N GLN A 201 3.91 32.79 6.13
CA GLN A 201 5.29 32.48 6.48
C GLN A 201 5.96 31.68 5.36
N LYS A 202 7.13 32.15 4.92
CA LYS A 202 7.97 31.46 3.94
C LYS A 202 8.71 30.28 4.57
N MET A 203 8.83 29.16 3.86
CA MET A 203 9.69 28.04 4.26
C MET A 203 11.14 28.50 4.39
N ALA A 204 11.83 28.06 5.44
CA ALA A 204 13.25 28.33 5.63
C ALA A 204 14.08 27.76 4.45
N ALA A 205 15.14 28.47 4.04
CA ALA A 205 15.88 28.13 2.83
C ALA A 205 16.59 26.76 2.93
N ASP A 206 17.16 26.45 4.10
CA ASP A 206 17.77 25.15 4.40
C ASP A 206 16.76 24.00 4.30
N LYS A 207 15.55 24.20 4.84
CA LYS A 207 14.44 23.23 4.76
C LYS A 207 13.95 23.06 3.33
N PHE A 208 13.92 24.13 2.55
CA PHE A 208 13.55 24.06 1.14
C PHE A 208 14.60 23.30 0.32
N THR A 209 15.87 23.57 0.54
CA THR A 209 16.98 22.83 -0.10
C THR A 209 16.96 21.35 0.31
N ASP A 210 16.69 21.02 1.57
CA ASP A 210 16.48 19.64 2.03
C ASP A 210 15.28 18.98 1.33
N LEU A 211 14.16 19.69 1.17
CA LEU A 211 13.00 19.19 0.41
C LEU A 211 13.36 18.86 -1.04
N LEU A 212 14.10 19.73 -1.73
CA LEU A 212 14.55 19.48 -3.11
C LEU A 212 15.47 18.25 -3.17
N ASN A 213 16.48 18.17 -2.29
CA ASN A 213 17.40 17.04 -2.24
C ASN A 213 16.68 15.72 -1.95
N ARG A 214 15.77 15.70 -0.97
CA ARG A 214 14.96 14.51 -0.66
C ARG A 214 14.03 14.10 -1.81
N THR A 215 13.58 15.05 -2.61
CA THR A 215 12.78 14.76 -3.82
C THR A 215 13.64 14.02 -4.84
N VAL A 216 14.84 14.53 -5.12
CA VAL A 216 15.79 13.90 -6.04
C VAL A 216 16.26 12.54 -5.52
N ASP A 217 16.54 12.42 -4.22
CA ASP A 217 16.96 11.16 -3.59
C ASP A 217 15.88 10.07 -3.70
N ASP A 218 14.60 10.43 -3.53
CA ASP A 218 13.49 9.50 -3.75
C ASP A 218 13.43 9.05 -5.22
N MET A 219 13.60 9.97 -6.17
CA MET A 219 13.62 9.64 -7.60
C MET A 219 14.80 8.71 -7.95
N ILE A 220 16.00 8.98 -7.42
CA ILE A 220 17.18 8.12 -7.59
C ILE A 220 16.91 6.74 -7.02
N LYS A 221 16.40 6.67 -5.78
CA LYS A 221 16.10 5.40 -5.10
C LYS A 221 15.09 4.56 -5.86
N ASP A 222 14.06 5.18 -6.43
CA ASP A 222 13.09 4.49 -7.28
C ASP A 222 13.75 3.94 -8.55
N GLU A 223 14.63 4.71 -9.18
CA GLU A 223 15.38 4.28 -10.36
C GLU A 223 16.39 3.16 -10.05
N GLU A 224 17.17 3.26 -8.98
CA GLU A 224 18.06 2.21 -8.49
C GLU A 224 17.30 0.92 -8.18
N LYS A 225 16.12 1.03 -7.56
CA LYS A 225 15.26 -0.12 -7.29
C LYS A 225 14.80 -0.79 -8.58
N GLN A 226 14.42 -0.02 -9.60
CA GLN A 226 14.03 -0.58 -10.90
C GLN A 226 15.22 -1.17 -11.65
N LEU A 227 16.39 -0.53 -11.58
CA LEU A 227 17.64 -1.02 -12.15
C LEU A 227 18.00 -2.38 -11.55
N LYS A 228 18.05 -2.48 -10.22
CA LYS A 228 18.30 -3.72 -9.49
C LYS A 228 17.31 -4.81 -9.87
N ARG A 229 16.03 -4.48 -9.95
CA ARG A 229 14.99 -5.42 -10.41
C ARG A 229 15.23 -5.90 -11.85
N CYS A 230 15.76 -5.04 -12.72
CA CYS A 230 16.09 -5.41 -14.09
C CYS A 230 17.33 -6.32 -14.16
N GLN A 231 18.37 -6.01 -13.37
CA GLN A 231 19.64 -6.74 -13.35
C GLN A 231 19.55 -8.07 -12.60
N ASP A 232 18.85 -8.14 -11.48
CA ASP A 232 18.87 -9.32 -10.62
C ASP A 232 17.67 -10.22 -10.91
N GLU A 233 16.46 -9.69 -10.77
CA GLU A 233 15.25 -10.53 -10.83
C GLU A 233 14.83 -10.87 -12.26
N LYS A 234 14.73 -9.85 -13.12
CA LYS A 234 14.22 -10.04 -14.48
C LYS A 234 15.24 -10.72 -15.37
N LEU A 235 16.52 -10.36 -15.24
CA LEU A 235 17.58 -10.96 -16.04
C LEU A 235 17.68 -12.46 -15.73
N THR A 236 17.79 -12.84 -14.45
CA THR A 236 17.89 -14.24 -14.02
C THR A 236 16.70 -15.06 -14.51
N LYS A 237 15.47 -14.62 -14.23
CA LYS A 237 14.26 -15.31 -14.71
C LYS A 237 14.20 -15.42 -16.24
N ARG A 238 14.69 -14.41 -16.96
CA ARG A 238 14.71 -14.42 -18.43
C ARG A 238 15.80 -15.34 -18.97
N ILE A 239 16.95 -15.44 -18.31
CA ILE A 239 18.01 -16.41 -18.64
C ILE A 239 17.47 -17.83 -18.45
N GLU A 240 16.93 -18.16 -17.28
CA GLU A 240 16.35 -19.48 -16.97
C GLU A 240 15.28 -19.87 -17.98
N ARG A 241 14.35 -18.95 -18.26
CA ARG A 241 13.27 -19.17 -19.25
C ARG A 241 13.80 -19.38 -20.66
N SER A 242 14.84 -18.65 -21.07
CA SER A 242 15.41 -18.74 -22.41
C SER A 242 16.24 -20.02 -22.57
N GLU A 243 16.96 -20.41 -21.51
CA GLU A 243 17.66 -21.71 -21.42
C GLU A 243 16.67 -22.87 -21.46
N PHE A 244 15.53 -22.76 -20.77
CA PHE A 244 14.43 -23.71 -20.85
C PHE A 244 13.93 -23.86 -22.29
N PHE A 245 13.67 -22.75 -23.01
CA PHE A 245 13.24 -22.80 -24.41
C PHE A 245 14.27 -23.43 -25.34
N ARG A 246 15.56 -23.16 -25.11
CA ARG A 246 16.65 -23.80 -25.87
C ARG A 246 16.65 -25.32 -25.68
N ASN A 247 16.56 -25.79 -24.43
CA ASN A 247 16.60 -27.22 -24.11
C ASN A 247 15.29 -27.97 -24.42
N ASN A 248 14.16 -27.24 -24.55
CA ASN A 248 12.82 -27.82 -24.71
C ASN A 248 12.07 -27.17 -25.88
N TYR A 249 12.75 -26.95 -27.01
CA TYR A 249 12.21 -26.24 -28.17
C TYR A 249 10.91 -26.87 -28.67
N ASP A 250 10.91 -28.16 -29.03
CA ASP A 250 9.75 -28.82 -29.63
C ASP A 250 8.55 -28.85 -28.67
N THR A 251 8.79 -29.20 -27.41
CA THR A 251 7.77 -29.22 -26.36
C THR A 251 7.14 -27.83 -26.17
N SER A 252 7.97 -26.78 -26.12
CA SER A 252 7.50 -25.41 -25.94
C SER A 252 6.74 -24.90 -27.17
N LYS A 253 7.27 -25.19 -28.37
CA LYS A 253 6.67 -24.78 -29.64
C LYS A 253 5.31 -25.43 -29.85
N ASN A 254 5.21 -26.75 -29.61
CA ASN A 254 3.96 -27.49 -29.74
C ASN A 254 2.88 -26.98 -28.79
N LEU A 255 3.22 -26.74 -27.52
CA LEU A 255 2.28 -26.17 -26.54
C LEU A 255 1.78 -24.79 -26.99
N LEU A 256 2.68 -23.92 -27.46
CA LEU A 256 2.31 -22.58 -27.91
C LEU A 256 1.46 -22.60 -29.17
N ASN A 257 1.76 -23.50 -30.13
CA ASN A 257 0.95 -23.68 -31.35
C ASN A 257 -0.46 -24.18 -31.02
N GLU A 258 -0.59 -25.11 -30.07
CA GLU A 258 -1.89 -25.59 -29.61
C GLU A 258 -2.71 -24.47 -28.94
N MET A 259 -2.05 -23.64 -28.12
CA MET A 259 -2.67 -22.47 -27.50
C MET A 259 -3.11 -21.44 -28.54
N GLU A 260 -2.25 -21.11 -29.51
CA GLU A 260 -2.57 -20.19 -30.61
C GLU A 260 -3.74 -20.70 -31.45
N ALA A 261 -3.73 -21.98 -31.84
CA ALA A 261 -4.81 -22.61 -32.57
C ALA A 261 -6.14 -22.50 -31.80
N LYS A 262 -6.12 -22.75 -30.48
CA LYS A 262 -7.33 -22.59 -29.67
C LYS A 262 -7.79 -21.15 -29.60
N ILE A 263 -6.89 -20.20 -29.40
CA ILE A 263 -7.21 -18.77 -29.35
C ILE A 263 -7.84 -18.31 -30.67
N ASN A 264 -7.32 -18.78 -31.80
CA ASN A 264 -7.85 -18.45 -33.13
C ASN A 264 -9.15 -19.18 -33.48
N SER A 265 -9.45 -20.31 -32.82
CA SER A 265 -10.65 -21.12 -33.11
C SER A 265 -11.98 -20.50 -32.68
N THR A 266 -11.97 -19.50 -31.78
CA THR A 266 -13.19 -18.92 -31.21
C THR A 266 -12.95 -17.49 -30.73
N ASP A 267 -13.99 -16.67 -30.67
CA ASP A 267 -13.96 -15.35 -30.02
C ASP A 267 -14.43 -15.40 -28.56
N ASN A 268 -14.95 -16.56 -28.11
CA ASN A 268 -15.40 -16.72 -26.73
C ASN A 268 -14.22 -16.88 -25.77
N VAL A 269 -13.88 -15.80 -25.06
CA VAL A 269 -12.80 -15.75 -24.07
C VAL A 269 -12.97 -16.78 -22.94
N ASN A 270 -14.21 -17.09 -22.54
CA ASN A 270 -14.46 -18.09 -21.50
C ASN A 270 -14.06 -19.49 -21.96
N ASP A 271 -14.32 -19.82 -23.22
CA ASP A 271 -13.95 -21.12 -23.79
C ASP A 271 -12.43 -21.26 -23.90
N ILE A 272 -11.73 -20.19 -24.30
CA ILE A 272 -10.26 -20.14 -24.32
C ILE A 272 -9.71 -20.30 -22.89
N SER A 273 -10.25 -19.54 -21.93
CA SER A 273 -9.79 -19.59 -20.53
C SER A 273 -10.03 -20.96 -19.88
N ASN A 274 -11.16 -21.61 -20.20
CA ASN A 274 -11.48 -22.97 -19.75
C ASN A 274 -10.52 -23.99 -20.36
N PHE A 275 -10.22 -23.88 -21.66
CA PHE A 275 -9.20 -24.70 -22.29
C PHE A 275 -7.83 -24.55 -21.61
N LEU A 276 -7.36 -23.31 -21.39
CA LEU A 276 -6.08 -23.06 -20.72
C LEU A 276 -6.08 -23.59 -19.28
N LYS A 277 -7.21 -23.49 -18.56
CA LYS A 277 -7.35 -24.07 -17.22
C LYS A 277 -7.21 -25.59 -17.24
N SER A 278 -7.85 -26.26 -18.19
CA SER A 278 -7.75 -27.71 -18.37
C SER A 278 -6.33 -28.12 -18.78
N LYS A 279 -5.71 -27.38 -19.70
CA LYS A 279 -4.32 -27.61 -20.12
C LYS A 279 -3.35 -27.48 -18.96
N TYR A 280 -3.49 -26.44 -18.13
CA TYR A 280 -2.69 -26.25 -16.92
C TYR A 280 -2.83 -27.44 -15.95
N LYS A 281 -4.06 -27.91 -15.71
CA LYS A 281 -4.30 -29.07 -14.83
C LYS A 281 -3.65 -30.35 -15.38
N SER A 282 -3.76 -30.58 -16.68
CA SER A 282 -3.14 -31.74 -17.35
C SER A 282 -1.61 -31.70 -17.22
N LEU A 283 -0.98 -30.55 -17.53
CA LEU A 283 0.46 -30.37 -17.37
C LEU A 283 0.90 -30.58 -15.91
N LYS A 284 0.14 -30.06 -14.94
CA LYS A 284 0.44 -30.22 -13.51
C LYS A 284 0.34 -31.68 -13.06
N HIS A 285 -0.70 -32.39 -13.50
CA HIS A 285 -0.88 -33.82 -13.23
C HIS A 285 0.30 -34.64 -13.77
N ASN A 286 0.76 -34.30 -14.97
CA ASN A 286 1.89 -34.98 -15.63
C ASN A 286 3.27 -34.53 -15.12
N LYS A 287 3.33 -33.77 -14.01
CA LYS A 287 4.57 -33.24 -13.42
C LYS A 287 5.45 -32.49 -14.43
N ALA A 288 4.82 -31.77 -15.36
CA ALA A 288 5.53 -30.95 -16.34
C ALA A 288 6.33 -29.84 -15.66
N ASP A 289 7.39 -29.38 -16.34
CA ASP A 289 8.24 -28.30 -15.86
C ASP A 289 7.44 -27.03 -15.53
N GLN A 290 7.84 -26.34 -14.47
CA GLN A 290 7.21 -25.11 -13.99
C GLN A 290 7.13 -24.03 -15.07
N HIS A 291 8.09 -23.99 -15.99
CA HIS A 291 8.08 -23.11 -17.14
C HIS A 291 6.88 -23.39 -18.07
N LEU A 292 6.53 -24.64 -18.36
CA LEU A 292 5.34 -24.95 -19.19
C LEU A 292 4.05 -24.53 -18.49
N LEU A 293 3.97 -24.73 -17.17
CA LEU A 293 2.85 -24.26 -16.36
C LEU A 293 2.72 -22.72 -16.42
N ASN A 294 3.85 -22.01 -16.36
CA ASN A 294 3.89 -20.55 -16.45
C ASN A 294 3.46 -20.03 -17.83
N ILE A 295 3.76 -20.73 -18.93
CA ILE A 295 3.26 -20.35 -20.29
C ILE A 295 1.73 -20.24 -20.28
N VAL A 296 1.08 -21.28 -19.74
CA VAL A 296 -0.38 -21.40 -19.73
C VAL A 296 -1.00 -20.42 -18.75
N SER A 297 -0.45 -20.29 -17.53
CA SER A 297 -0.99 -19.41 -16.51
C SER A 297 -0.87 -17.93 -16.87
N GLU A 298 0.28 -17.49 -17.40
CA GLU A 298 0.50 -16.10 -17.83
C GLU A 298 -0.46 -15.71 -18.96
N THR A 299 -0.77 -16.62 -19.87
CA THR A 299 -1.73 -16.37 -20.97
C THR A 299 -3.16 -16.31 -20.43
N ARG A 300 -3.53 -17.23 -19.52
CA ARG A 300 -4.89 -17.28 -18.95
C ARG A 300 -5.24 -16.03 -18.12
N VAL A 301 -4.26 -15.45 -17.41
CA VAL A 301 -4.47 -14.22 -16.63
C VAL A 301 -4.91 -13.05 -17.51
N LEU A 302 -4.53 -13.05 -18.79
CA LEU A 302 -4.92 -12.02 -19.75
C LEU A 302 -6.35 -12.16 -20.28
N ALA A 303 -7.12 -13.17 -19.84
CA ALA A 303 -8.52 -13.33 -20.25
C ALA A 303 -9.36 -12.08 -19.97
N SER A 304 -9.11 -11.38 -18.85
CA SER A 304 -9.82 -10.13 -18.54
C SER A 304 -9.46 -8.96 -19.48
N ALA A 305 -8.32 -9.04 -20.16
CA ALA A 305 -7.87 -8.05 -21.14
C ALA A 305 -8.33 -8.38 -22.57
N GLY A 306 -8.91 -9.57 -22.77
CA GLY A 306 -9.48 -10.01 -24.05
C GLY A 306 -8.57 -10.94 -24.85
N LYS A 307 -9.16 -11.51 -25.92
CA LYS A 307 -8.53 -12.49 -26.82
C LYS A 307 -7.21 -11.98 -27.43
N ASP A 308 -7.20 -10.73 -27.90
CA ASP A 308 -6.04 -10.17 -28.60
C ASP A 308 -4.80 -10.09 -27.71
N GLU A 309 -4.96 -9.74 -26.43
CA GLU A 309 -3.84 -9.70 -25.48
C GLU A 309 -3.32 -11.11 -25.16
N MET A 310 -4.20 -12.11 -25.11
CA MET A 310 -3.80 -13.51 -25.00
C MET A 310 -3.00 -13.96 -26.22
N LEU A 311 -3.47 -13.64 -27.43
CA LEU A 311 -2.79 -13.99 -28.68
C LEU A 311 -1.41 -13.34 -28.79
N LYS A 312 -1.34 -12.01 -28.57
CA LYS A 312 -0.06 -11.26 -28.55
C LYS A 312 0.95 -11.88 -27.58
N LYS A 313 0.49 -12.32 -26.40
CA LYS A 313 1.34 -12.96 -25.40
C LYS A 313 1.90 -14.30 -25.89
N VAL A 314 1.07 -15.13 -26.53
CA VAL A 314 1.49 -16.41 -27.13
C VAL A 314 2.50 -16.19 -28.25
N GLN A 315 2.20 -15.29 -29.19
CA GLN A 315 3.09 -14.97 -30.32
C GLN A 315 4.44 -14.43 -29.84
N LYS A 316 4.45 -13.59 -28.80
CA LYS A 316 5.70 -13.13 -28.18
C LYS A 316 6.53 -14.27 -27.59
N MET A 317 5.88 -15.25 -26.96
CA MET A 317 6.59 -16.43 -26.44
C MET A 317 7.11 -17.32 -27.57
N GLN A 318 6.35 -17.50 -28.66
CA GLN A 318 6.84 -18.21 -29.85
C GLN A 318 8.07 -17.54 -30.44
N GLY A 319 8.07 -16.21 -30.57
CA GLY A 319 9.24 -15.47 -31.05
C GLY A 319 10.48 -15.67 -30.15
N HIS A 320 10.29 -15.83 -28.84
CA HIS A 320 11.39 -16.18 -27.94
C HIS A 320 11.86 -17.64 -28.14
N VAL A 321 10.94 -18.59 -28.30
CA VAL A 321 11.30 -20.00 -28.57
C VAL A 321 12.13 -20.12 -29.85
N GLU A 322 11.71 -19.44 -30.93
CA GLU A 322 12.46 -19.41 -32.19
C GLU A 322 13.84 -18.76 -32.03
N LYS A 323 13.92 -17.64 -31.31
CA LYS A 323 15.18 -16.90 -31.11
C LYS A 323 16.30 -17.78 -30.54
N TYR A 324 15.98 -18.66 -29.59
CA TYR A 324 16.98 -19.44 -28.87
C TYR A 324 17.17 -20.87 -29.41
N LYS A 325 16.46 -21.26 -30.47
CA LYS A 325 16.51 -22.62 -31.05
C LYS A 325 17.92 -23.08 -31.41
N ASN A 326 18.69 -22.21 -32.05
CA ASN A 326 20.00 -22.56 -32.63
C ASN A 326 21.17 -22.23 -31.69
N PHE A 327 20.90 -21.88 -30.43
CA PHE A 327 21.95 -21.50 -29.49
C PHE A 327 22.64 -22.76 -28.95
N THR A 328 23.96 -22.82 -29.08
CA THR A 328 24.73 -24.03 -28.76
C THR A 328 25.11 -24.10 -27.28
N SER A 329 25.14 -22.97 -26.57
CA SER A 329 25.54 -22.92 -25.16
C SER A 329 24.68 -21.99 -24.30
N LYS A 330 24.81 -22.14 -22.98
CA LYS A 330 24.16 -21.26 -21.99
C LYS A 330 24.72 -19.84 -22.06
N GLU A 331 26.01 -19.70 -22.35
CA GLU A 331 26.71 -18.41 -22.47
C GLU A 331 26.10 -17.57 -23.59
N GLN A 332 25.82 -18.17 -24.76
CA GLN A 332 25.14 -17.48 -25.85
C GLN A 332 23.75 -16.97 -25.42
N VAL A 333 23.01 -17.76 -24.63
CA VAL A 333 21.71 -17.34 -24.09
C VAL A 333 21.89 -16.15 -23.15
N ILE A 334 22.86 -16.22 -22.25
CA ILE A 334 23.16 -15.14 -21.31
C ILE A 334 23.50 -13.84 -22.06
N GLU A 335 24.36 -13.90 -23.08
CA GLU A 335 24.74 -12.74 -23.88
C GLU A 335 23.56 -12.14 -24.65
N ALA A 336 22.76 -12.96 -25.33
CA ALA A 336 21.59 -12.46 -26.07
C ALA A 336 20.51 -11.89 -25.16
N VAL A 337 20.34 -12.44 -23.95
CA VAL A 337 19.43 -11.91 -22.94
C VAL A 337 19.98 -10.58 -22.40
N LYS A 338 21.27 -10.51 -22.04
CA LYS A 338 21.93 -9.26 -21.60
C LYS A 338 21.80 -8.16 -22.65
N ALA A 339 22.09 -8.45 -23.91
CA ALA A 339 21.92 -7.51 -25.02
C ALA A 339 20.47 -7.00 -25.11
N SER A 340 19.48 -7.88 -24.92
CA SER A 340 18.06 -7.52 -24.97
C SER A 340 17.55 -6.67 -23.78
N VAL A 341 18.36 -6.51 -22.73
CA VAL A 341 18.04 -5.71 -21.53
C VAL A 341 18.98 -4.51 -21.40
N SER A 342 20.06 -4.46 -22.18
CA SER A 342 21.10 -3.42 -22.17
C SER A 342 20.51 -2.02 -22.33
N ASP A 343 19.67 -1.80 -23.34
CA ASP A 343 19.04 -0.49 -23.57
C ASP A 343 18.22 -0.01 -22.37
N ARG A 344 17.54 -0.94 -21.69
CA ARG A 344 16.75 -0.64 -20.51
C ARG A 344 17.64 -0.32 -19.31
N ILE A 345 18.72 -1.07 -19.10
CA ILE A 345 19.70 -0.81 -18.04
C ILE A 345 20.36 0.55 -18.26
N ASN A 346 20.80 0.83 -19.49
CA ASN A 346 21.40 2.10 -19.87
C ASN A 346 20.43 3.27 -19.63
N SER A 347 19.16 3.11 -20.00
CA SER A 347 18.12 4.11 -19.73
C SER A 347 17.94 4.43 -18.23
N HIS A 348 18.04 3.43 -17.35
CA HIS A 348 18.04 3.64 -15.90
C HIS A 348 19.30 4.37 -15.42
N ASN A 349 20.48 3.95 -15.89
CA ASN A 349 21.74 4.59 -15.53
C ASN A 349 21.79 6.06 -15.99
N GLU A 350 21.40 6.35 -17.24
CA GLU A 350 21.31 7.71 -17.78
C GLU A 350 20.37 8.59 -16.95
N ALA A 351 19.25 8.04 -16.46
CA ALA A 351 18.33 8.76 -15.59
C ALA A 351 18.94 9.05 -14.21
N ILE A 352 19.63 8.08 -13.61
CA ILE A 352 20.33 8.25 -12.32
C ILE A 352 21.44 9.29 -12.45
N ASP A 353 22.25 9.24 -13.52
CA ASP A 353 23.30 10.21 -13.80
C ASP A 353 22.74 11.62 -13.97
N PHE A 354 21.62 11.76 -14.68
CA PHE A 354 20.91 13.03 -14.81
C PHE A 354 20.42 13.54 -13.45
N LEU A 355 19.81 12.70 -12.62
CA LEU A 355 19.35 13.08 -11.28
C LEU A 355 20.51 13.48 -10.35
N ASN A 356 21.66 12.81 -10.46
CA ASN A 356 22.88 13.22 -9.74
C ASN A 356 23.36 14.61 -10.19
N LYS A 357 23.25 14.95 -11.48
CA LYS A 357 23.50 16.32 -11.97
C LYS A 357 22.49 17.32 -11.39
N ILE A 358 21.22 16.95 -11.24
CA ILE A 358 20.22 17.81 -10.56
C ILE A 358 20.59 18.02 -9.10
N LYS A 359 21.02 16.98 -8.38
CA LYS A 359 21.48 17.10 -7.00
C LYS A 359 22.65 18.07 -6.86
N GLN A 360 23.60 18.04 -7.80
CA GLN A 360 24.69 18.99 -7.85
C GLN A 360 24.19 20.42 -8.16
N ALA A 361 23.27 20.58 -9.11
CA ALA A 361 22.65 21.86 -9.42
C ALA A 361 21.89 22.48 -8.23
N ILE A 362 21.24 21.67 -7.39
CA ILE A 362 20.60 22.12 -6.14
C ILE A 362 21.65 22.67 -5.16
N LYS A 363 22.81 22.01 -5.04
CA LYS A 363 23.92 22.53 -4.20
C LYS A 363 24.46 23.86 -4.72
N GLU A 364 24.39 24.07 -6.03
CA GLU A 364 24.74 25.33 -6.71
C GLU A 364 23.60 26.37 -6.66
N ASN A 365 22.57 26.13 -5.84
CA ASN A 365 21.42 27.01 -5.64
C ASN A 365 20.54 27.24 -6.88
N LYS A 366 20.52 26.31 -7.84
CA LYS A 366 19.56 26.40 -8.94
C LYS A 366 18.13 26.31 -8.45
N THR A 367 17.27 27.13 -9.03
CA THR A 367 15.85 27.19 -8.76
C THR A 367 15.10 26.00 -9.37
N VAL A 368 13.87 25.75 -8.89
CA VAL A 368 12.97 24.74 -9.48
C VAL A 368 12.76 24.97 -10.98
N SER A 369 12.61 26.22 -11.42
CA SER A 369 12.42 26.54 -12.85
C SER A 369 13.65 26.18 -13.69
N GLU A 370 14.85 26.50 -13.22
CA GLU A 370 16.09 26.14 -13.91
C GLU A 370 16.31 24.62 -13.96
N ILE A 371 15.89 23.90 -12.92
CA ILE A 371 15.88 22.43 -12.92
C ILE A 371 14.89 21.90 -13.96
N GLU A 372 13.67 22.45 -14.04
CA GLU A 372 12.70 22.08 -15.08
C GLU A 372 13.25 22.35 -16.51
N GLU A 373 14.04 23.40 -16.71
CA GLU A 373 14.75 23.63 -17.96
C GLU A 373 15.81 22.55 -18.27
N MET A 374 16.52 22.04 -17.24
CA MET A 374 17.45 20.92 -17.41
C MET A 374 16.70 19.66 -17.87
N PHE A 375 15.52 19.36 -17.31
CA PHE A 375 14.66 18.28 -17.79
C PHE A 375 14.26 18.50 -19.25
N ALA A 376 13.80 19.71 -19.59
CA ALA A 376 13.37 20.03 -20.96
C ALA A 376 14.51 19.89 -21.98
N LYS A 377 15.75 20.26 -21.62
CA LYS A 377 16.95 20.07 -22.45
C LYS A 377 17.24 18.58 -22.65
N GLN A 378 17.27 17.80 -21.58
CA GLN A 378 17.52 16.35 -21.65
C GLN A 378 16.49 15.62 -22.52
N ILE A 379 15.21 15.99 -22.41
CA ILE A 379 14.13 15.42 -23.23
C ILE A 379 14.34 15.77 -24.71
N LYS A 380 14.72 17.00 -25.04
CA LYS A 380 15.00 17.42 -26.42
C LYS A 380 16.20 16.68 -27.00
N GLU A 381 17.26 16.49 -26.22
CA GLU A 381 18.46 15.74 -26.64
C GLU A 381 18.15 14.26 -26.92
N ALA A 382 17.39 13.60 -26.02
CA ALA A 382 16.96 12.23 -26.25
C ALA A 382 16.15 12.08 -27.55
N LYS A 383 15.20 13.00 -27.80
CA LYS A 383 14.38 13.00 -29.03
C LYS A 383 15.21 13.14 -30.31
N LYS A 384 16.31 13.91 -30.30
CA LYS A 384 17.21 14.02 -31.47
C LYS A 384 17.86 12.68 -31.84
N THR A 385 18.03 11.78 -30.87
CA THR A 385 18.60 10.45 -31.07
C THR A 385 17.55 9.36 -31.28
N ASN A 386 16.28 9.73 -31.54
CA ASN A 386 15.13 8.82 -31.59
C ASN A 386 14.96 7.94 -30.34
N LYS A 387 15.40 8.45 -29.18
CA LYS A 387 15.21 7.81 -27.88
C LYS A 387 14.20 8.60 -27.04
N GLU A 388 13.47 7.90 -26.19
CA GLU A 388 12.62 8.51 -25.17
C GLU A 388 13.41 8.64 -23.86
N PHE A 389 13.46 9.84 -23.29
CA PHE A 389 14.05 10.02 -21.97
C PHE A 389 13.13 9.45 -20.89
N ARG A 390 13.69 8.66 -19.99
CA ARG A 390 12.93 7.89 -19.01
C ARG A 390 12.09 8.72 -18.03
N LEU A 391 12.51 9.95 -17.75
CA LEU A 391 11.81 10.87 -16.85
C LEU A 391 11.06 11.95 -17.63
N ALA A 392 10.75 11.74 -18.92
CA ALA A 392 10.11 12.74 -19.77
C ALA A 392 8.69 13.13 -19.34
N ASP A 393 8.01 12.23 -18.64
CA ASP A 393 6.66 12.44 -18.07
C ASP A 393 6.69 13.17 -16.72
N LYS A 394 7.88 13.35 -16.13
CA LYS A 394 8.04 13.94 -14.81
C LYS A 394 8.11 15.46 -14.89
N ILE A 395 7.34 16.12 -14.03
CA ILE A 395 7.40 17.56 -13.81
C ILE A 395 8.03 17.77 -12.43
N PHE A 396 9.19 18.43 -12.37
CA PHE A 396 9.96 18.50 -11.13
C PHE A 396 9.20 19.20 -10.00
N SER A 397 8.50 20.31 -10.29
CA SER A 397 7.65 20.98 -9.30
C SER A 397 6.52 20.10 -8.75
N GLU A 398 5.96 19.19 -9.56
CA GLU A 398 4.95 18.22 -9.11
C GLU A 398 5.55 17.16 -8.18
N GLU A 399 6.75 16.67 -8.48
CA GLU A 399 7.45 15.73 -7.61
C GLU A 399 7.81 16.39 -6.26
N VAL A 400 8.27 17.64 -6.27
CA VAL A 400 8.56 18.42 -5.05
C VAL A 400 7.29 18.65 -4.23
N ALA A 401 6.20 19.05 -4.88
CA ALA A 401 4.89 19.20 -4.24
C ALA A 401 4.37 17.88 -3.64
N GLY A 402 4.54 16.77 -4.36
CA GLY A 402 4.20 15.43 -3.90
C GLY A 402 5.02 15.02 -2.67
N LYS A 403 6.33 15.27 -2.69
CA LYS A 403 7.24 15.00 -1.57
C LYS A 403 6.89 15.81 -0.34
N LEU A 404 6.57 17.11 -0.52
CA LEU A 404 6.12 17.98 0.57
C LEU A 404 4.86 17.42 1.24
N LYS A 405 3.83 17.09 0.45
CA LYS A 405 2.59 16.48 0.95
C LYS A 405 2.87 15.19 1.73
N ALA A 406 3.77 14.34 1.22
CA ALA A 406 4.14 13.09 1.87
C ALA A 406 4.86 13.29 3.21
N LEU A 407 5.84 14.22 3.26
CA LEU A 407 6.56 14.54 4.50
C LEU A 407 5.62 15.13 5.55
N THR A 408 4.81 16.13 5.19
CA THR A 408 3.84 16.71 6.11
C THR A 408 2.84 15.69 6.62
N LYS A 409 2.36 14.78 5.76
CA LYS A 409 1.51 13.67 6.19
C LYS A 409 2.22 12.75 7.19
N SER A 410 3.48 12.41 6.94
CA SER A 410 4.27 11.56 7.85
C SER A 410 4.51 12.23 9.21
N HIS A 411 4.79 13.54 9.25
CA HIS A 411 4.92 14.28 10.51
C HIS A 411 3.60 14.32 11.29
N ILE A 412 2.48 14.57 10.60
CA ILE A 412 1.13 14.54 11.21
C ILE A 412 0.79 13.15 11.74
N GLU A 413 1.13 12.09 11.00
CA GLU A 413 0.96 10.71 11.48
C GLU A 413 1.80 10.45 12.74
N GLY A 414 3.04 10.94 12.79
CA GLY A 414 3.85 10.89 14.01
C GLY A 414 3.18 11.58 15.20
N VAL A 415 2.66 12.79 15.01
CA VAL A 415 1.93 13.53 16.06
C VAL A 415 0.65 12.80 16.46
N LYS A 416 -0.09 12.22 15.52
CA LYS A 416 -1.28 11.40 15.81
C LYS A 416 -0.92 10.23 16.71
N ARG A 417 0.10 9.44 16.37
CA ARG A 417 0.55 8.28 17.19
C ARG A 417 0.86 8.67 18.63
N ILE A 418 1.59 9.78 18.81
CA ILE A 418 1.96 10.24 20.15
C ILE A 418 0.71 10.72 20.92
N ALA A 419 -0.16 11.49 20.28
CA ALA A 419 -1.36 12.01 20.92
C ALA A 419 -2.40 10.92 21.22
N THR A 420 -2.54 9.92 20.35
CA THR A 420 -3.43 8.77 20.57
C THR A 420 -2.90 7.87 21.67
N LEU A 421 -1.58 7.67 21.77
CA LEU A 421 -0.94 6.98 22.89
C LEU A 421 -1.19 7.71 24.22
N ALA A 422 -0.97 9.03 24.26
CA ALA A 422 -1.21 9.83 25.47
C ALA A 422 -2.70 9.80 25.87
N GLY A 423 -3.61 9.93 24.91
CA GLY A 423 -5.04 9.80 25.14
C GLY A 423 -5.43 8.41 25.65
N ALA A 424 -4.85 7.35 25.09
CA ALA A 424 -5.08 5.99 25.57
C ALA A 424 -4.64 5.83 27.02
N LEU A 425 -3.44 6.28 27.38
CA LEU A 425 -2.92 6.24 28.76
C LEU A 425 -3.84 6.98 29.74
N ALA A 426 -4.34 8.16 29.36
CA ALA A 426 -5.24 8.96 30.20
C ALA A 426 -6.59 8.25 30.47
N VAL A 427 -7.07 7.44 29.52
CA VAL A 427 -8.36 6.75 29.63
C VAL A 427 -8.24 5.33 30.19
N LEU A 428 -7.02 4.81 30.38
CA LEU A 428 -6.80 3.50 30.99
C LEU A 428 -7.54 3.30 32.32
N PRO A 429 -7.47 4.21 33.32
CA PRO A 429 -8.17 4.02 34.59
C PRO A 429 -9.68 3.93 34.43
N VAL A 430 -10.24 4.75 33.55
CA VAL A 430 -11.68 4.78 33.25
C VAL A 430 -12.10 3.50 32.52
N SER A 431 -11.30 3.03 31.57
CA SER A 431 -11.56 1.81 30.82
C SER A 431 -11.54 0.56 31.71
N CYS A 432 -10.60 0.49 32.66
CA CYS A 432 -10.52 -0.58 33.65
C CYS A 432 -11.71 -0.57 34.62
N ALA A 433 -12.09 0.61 35.10
CA ALA A 433 -13.26 0.76 35.97
C ALA A 433 -14.55 0.37 35.23
N LEU A 434 -14.69 0.78 33.97
CA LEU A 434 -15.84 0.46 33.13
C LEU A 434 -15.91 -1.05 32.84
N LEU A 435 -14.78 -1.71 32.57
CA LEU A 435 -14.75 -3.16 32.37
C LEU A 435 -15.22 -3.90 33.61
N ASN A 436 -14.71 -3.51 34.79
CA ASN A 436 -15.10 -4.11 36.07
C ASN A 436 -16.58 -3.86 36.42
N TRP A 437 -17.20 -2.83 35.86
CA TRP A 437 -18.61 -2.52 36.06
C TRP A 437 -19.55 -3.20 35.05
N VAL A 438 -19.16 -3.26 33.77
CA VAL A 438 -19.96 -3.87 32.69
C VAL A 438 -19.91 -5.39 32.76
N TYR A 439 -18.75 -5.96 33.06
CA TYR A 439 -18.53 -7.40 32.96
C TYR A 439 -19.44 -8.25 33.87
N PRO A 440 -19.62 -7.94 35.18
CA PRO A 440 -20.55 -8.69 36.03
C PRO A 440 -21.99 -8.64 35.50
N ARG A 441 -22.48 -7.45 35.11
CA ARG A 441 -23.85 -7.28 34.60
C ARG A 441 -24.10 -8.02 33.28
N PHE A 442 -23.09 -8.09 32.41
CA PHE A 442 -23.20 -8.90 31.20
C PHE A 442 -23.31 -10.39 31.55
N MET A 443 -22.47 -10.87 32.47
CA MET A 443 -22.50 -12.26 32.91
C MET A 443 -23.83 -12.62 33.57
N ASP A 444 -24.39 -11.71 34.38
CA ASP A 444 -25.72 -11.86 35.00
C ASP A 444 -26.84 -11.97 33.95
N ALA A 445 -26.76 -11.21 32.85
CA ALA A 445 -27.80 -11.16 31.82
C ALA A 445 -27.72 -12.30 30.79
N VAL A 446 -26.51 -12.71 30.40
CA VAL A 446 -26.31 -13.71 29.32
C VAL A 446 -26.06 -15.11 29.87
N PHE A 447 -25.51 -15.21 31.08
CA PHE A 447 -25.23 -16.48 31.76
C PHE A 447 -25.66 -16.44 33.24
N PRO A 448 -26.96 -16.25 33.53
CA PRO A 448 -27.47 -16.08 34.90
C PRO A 448 -27.10 -17.26 35.82
N ASN A 449 -27.10 -18.48 35.29
CA ASN A 449 -26.74 -19.70 36.03
C ASN A 449 -25.23 -19.82 36.36
N LEU A 450 -24.37 -19.10 35.64
CA LEU A 450 -22.93 -19.01 35.92
C LEU A 450 -22.59 -17.83 36.84
N SER A 451 -23.41 -16.78 36.82
CA SER A 451 -23.27 -15.60 37.66
C SER A 451 -23.71 -15.85 39.12
N SER A 452 -24.79 -16.62 39.32
CA SER A 452 -25.35 -16.93 40.65
C SER A 452 -24.51 -17.93 41.46
N LYS A 453 -23.61 -18.69 40.82
CA LYS A 453 -22.53 -19.39 41.51
C LYS A 453 -21.50 -18.33 41.89
N LYS A 454 -21.67 -17.79 43.10
CA LYS A 454 -20.78 -16.85 43.78
C LYS A 454 -19.31 -17.30 43.65
N HIS A 455 -18.62 -16.88 42.59
CA HIS A 455 -17.17 -16.96 42.57
C HIS A 455 -16.69 -16.01 43.66
N ASN A 456 -16.18 -16.57 44.75
CA ASN A 456 -15.50 -15.79 45.78
C ASN A 456 -14.50 -14.88 45.08
N ASN A 457 -14.51 -13.63 45.52
CA ASN A 457 -13.89 -12.50 44.88
C ASN A 457 -12.36 -12.67 45.01
N VAL A 458 -11.74 -13.46 44.13
CA VAL A 458 -10.30 -13.77 44.13
C VAL A 458 -9.46 -12.48 44.08
N SER A 459 -10.01 -11.41 43.50
CA SER A 459 -9.38 -10.08 43.49
C SER A 459 -9.43 -9.35 44.85
N LYS A 460 -10.39 -9.62 45.74
CA LYS A 460 -10.36 -9.09 47.12
C LYS A 460 -9.44 -9.89 48.03
N GLU A 461 -9.31 -11.20 47.81
CA GLU A 461 -8.36 -12.03 48.56
C GLU A 461 -6.91 -11.70 48.20
N LEU A 462 -6.57 -11.54 46.92
CA LEU A 462 -5.22 -11.14 46.50
C LEU A 462 -4.84 -9.71 46.92
N VAL A 463 -5.81 -8.79 46.94
CA VAL A 463 -5.59 -7.41 47.44
C VAL A 463 -5.40 -7.43 48.97
N ASN A 464 -6.15 -8.26 49.71
CA ASN A 464 -6.03 -8.41 51.15
C ASN A 464 -4.76 -9.19 51.57
N GLU A 465 -4.29 -10.16 50.78
CA GLU A 465 -2.98 -10.82 50.99
C GLU A 465 -1.83 -9.86 50.73
N ALA A 466 -1.91 -9.02 49.70
CA ALA A 466 -0.89 -8.01 49.42
C ALA A 466 -0.84 -6.91 50.50
N THR A 467 -1.98 -6.55 51.12
CA THR A 467 -1.99 -5.58 52.24
C THR A 467 -1.57 -6.21 53.57
N LYS A 468 -1.80 -7.52 53.79
CA LYS A 468 -1.31 -8.21 55.00
C LYS A 468 0.21 -8.42 55.01
N ASN A 469 0.82 -8.61 53.84
CA ASN A 469 2.29 -8.76 53.74
C ASN A 469 3.06 -7.42 53.92
N SER A 470 2.37 -6.28 53.95
CA SER A 470 2.98 -4.96 54.21
C SER A 470 2.85 -4.47 55.66
N GLU A 471 2.21 -5.22 56.56
CA GLU A 471 2.01 -4.82 57.98
C GLU A 471 2.68 -5.75 59.02
N VAL A 472 3.63 -6.59 58.63
CA VAL A 472 4.49 -7.30 59.59
C VAL A 472 5.91 -6.75 59.49
N LYS A 473 6.37 -6.25 60.65
CA LYS A 473 7.65 -5.59 60.97
C LYS A 473 8.90 -6.15 60.31
#